data_AF-X1AJC5-F1
#
_entry.id   AF-X1AJC5-F1
#
_cell.length_a   1.000
_cell.length_b   1.000
_cell.length_c   1.000
_cell.angle_alpha   90.00
_cell.angle_beta   90.00
_cell.angle_gamma   90.00
#
_symmetry.space_group_name_H-M   'P 1'
#
loop_
_entity.id
_entity.type
_entity.pdbx_description
1 polymer ?
#
loop_
_entity_poly.entity_id
_entity_poly.type
_entity_poly.pdbx_seq_one_letter_code
_entity_poly.pdbx_strand_id
1 'polypeptide(L)' 'MKNDPFETALNTLRVSGEIAGLEPNAIKILSQPKRVFEFTIPMKMDNGEFKIFNA' A
#
# COMPACT_ATOMS: atom_id res chain seq x y z
N MET A 1 8.85 -8.69 -15.31
CA MET A 1 7.77 -8.43 -14.34
C MET A 1 8.30 -7.39 -13.36
N LYS A 2 7.59 -6.27 -13.20
CA LYS A 2 7.98 -5.21 -12.27
C LYS A 2 7.61 -5.72 -10.87
N ASN A 3 8.56 -5.79 -9.94
CA ASN A 3 8.31 -6.26 -8.57
C ASN A 3 7.53 -5.19 -7.80
N ASP A 4 6.23 -5.09 -8.07
CA ASP A 4 5.31 -4.25 -7.29
C ASP A 4 4.79 -5.06 -6.09
N PRO A 5 5.12 -4.66 -4.85
CA PRO A 5 4.61 -5.33 -3.65
C PRO A 5 3.08 -5.31 -3.56
N PHE A 6 2.43 -4.27 -4.09
CA PHE A 6 0.98 -4.14 -4.05
C PHE A 6 0.31 -5.18 -4.96
N GLU A 7 0.76 -5.29 -6.22
CA GLU A 7 0.27 -6.31 -7.15
C GLU A 7 0.54 -7.73 -6.63
N THR A 8 1.67 -7.94 -5.96
CA THR A 8 1.98 -9.23 -5.32
C THR A 8 0.95 -9.55 -4.24
N ALA A 9 0.64 -8.60 -3.35
CA ALA A 9 -0.36 -8.77 -2.31
C ALA A 9 -1.77 -8.99 -2.87
N LEU A 10 -2.16 -8.27 -3.93
CA LEU A 10 -3.46 -8.45 -4.60
C LEU A 10 -3.60 -9.84 -5.21
N ASN A 11 -2.53 -10.36 -5.82
CA ASN A 11 -2.54 -11.73 -6.36
C ASN A 11 -2.71 -12.77 -5.26
N THR A 12 -2.04 -12.61 -4.12
CA THR A 12 -2.22 -13.48 -2.95
C THR A 12 -3.66 -13.41 -2.44
N LEU A 13 -4.22 -12.21 -2.28
CA LEU A 13 -5.61 -12.01 -1.85
C LEU A 13 -6.60 -12.73 -2.76
N ARG A 14 -6.43 -12.61 -4.08
CA ARG A 14 -7.29 -13.27 -5.07
C ARG A 14 -7.23 -14.80 -4.95
N VAL A 15 -6.02 -15.38 -4.99
CA VAL A 15 -5.85 -16.84 -4.96
C VAL A 15 -6.35 -17.42 -3.64
N SER A 16 -6.05 -16.80 -2.51
CA SER A 16 -6.55 -17.25 -1.21
C SER A 16 -8.06 -17.10 -1.08
N GLY A 17 -8.62 -16.02 -1.63
CA GLY A 17 -10.06 -15.78 -1.68
C GLY A 17 -10.84 -16.85 -2.45
N GLU A 18 -10.30 -17.27 -3.60
CA GLU A 18 -10.84 -18.36 -4.41
C GLU A 18 -10.83 -19.69 -3.63
N ILE A 19 -9.73 -20.02 -2.96
CA ILE A 19 -9.60 -21.26 -2.16
C ILE A 19 -10.58 -21.27 -0.99
N ALA A 20 -10.78 -20.13 -0.34
CA ALA A 20 -11.66 -20.00 0.83
C ALA A 20 -13.13 -19.77 0.46
N GLY A 21 -13.48 -19.68 -0.83
CA GLY A 21 -14.86 -19.47 -1.29
C GLY A 21 -15.44 -18.11 -0.86
N LEU A 22 -14.60 -17.07 -0.79
CA LEU A 22 -15.06 -15.73 -0.42
C LEU A 22 -15.99 -15.15 -1.49
N GLU A 23 -16.95 -14.36 -1.03
CA GLU A 23 -17.86 -13.63 -1.91
C GLU A 23 -17.08 -12.58 -2.75
N PRO A 24 -17.32 -12.47 -4.07
CA PRO A 24 -16.52 -11.62 -4.95
C PRO A 24 -16.51 -10.13 -4.59
N ASN A 25 -17.62 -9.58 -4.09
CA ASN A 25 -17.66 -8.19 -3.66
C ASN A 25 -16.84 -7.96 -2.39
N ALA A 26 -16.74 -8.95 -1.49
CA ALA A 26 -15.82 -8.88 -0.34
C ALA A 26 -14.36 -8.76 -0.81
N ILE A 27 -13.93 -9.55 -1.80
CA ILE A 27 -12.59 -9.43 -2.39
C ILE A 27 -12.38 -8.06 -3.01
N LYS A 28 -13.37 -7.53 -3.74
CA LYS A 28 -13.29 -6.20 -4.36
C LYS A 28 -13.10 -5.07 -3.34
N ILE A 29 -13.76 -5.15 -2.19
CA ILE A 29 -13.60 -4.19 -1.09
C ILE A 29 -12.20 -4.31 -0.48
N LEU A 30 -11.73 -5.53 -0.22
CA LEU A 30 -10.42 -5.79 0.39
C LEU A 30 -9.24 -5.40 -0.51
N SER A 31 -9.43 -5.42 -1.83
CA SER A 31 -8.42 -5.02 -2.82
C SER A 31 -8.15 -3.51 -2.88
N GLN A 32 -8.89 -2.69 -2.13
CA GLN A 32 -8.72 -1.24 -2.13
C GLN A 32 -8.41 -0.73 -0.71
N PRO A 33 -7.35 0.08 -0.52
CA PRO A 33 -7.11 0.69 0.77
C PRO A 33 -8.23 1.65 1.10
N LYS A 34 -8.73 1.61 2.34
CA LYS A 34 -9.80 2.52 2.79
C LYS A 34 -9.36 3.99 2.77
N ARG A 35 -8.07 4.24 3.00
CA ARG A 35 -7.46 5.57 3.02
C ARG A 35 -5.94 5.42 2.85
N VAL A 36 -5.35 6.36 2.10
CA VAL A 36 -3.90 6.55 2.04
C VAL A 36 -3.64 7.99 2.48
N PHE A 37 -2.64 8.17 3.34
CA PHE A 37 -2.14 9.50 3.68
C PHE A 37 -0.73 9.60 3.13
N GLU A 38 -0.46 10.71 2.45
CA GLU A 38 0.87 11.04 1.95
C GLU A 38 1.26 12.36 2.60
N PHE A 39 2.44 12.40 3.20
CA PHE A 39 2.91 13.52 3.99
C PHE A 39 4.23 14.04 3.46
N THR A 40 4.38 15.36 3.56
CA THR A 40 5.66 16.04 3.41
C THR A 40 6.18 16.42 4.78
N ILE A 41 7.32 15.84 5.17
CA ILE A 41 7.95 16.03 6.47
C ILE A 41 9.23 16.86 6.28
N PRO A 42 9.20 18.17 6.57
CA PRO A 42 10.40 18.99 6.61
C PRO A 42 11.16 18.74 7.92
N MET A 43 12.46 18.52 7.82
CA MET A 43 13.35 18.31 8.96
C MET A 43 14.54 19.26 8.89
N LYS A 44 14.93 19.80 10.04
CA LYS A 44 16.21 20.49 10.21
C LYS A 44 17.26 19.46 10.61
N MET A 45 18.32 19.36 9.82
CA MET A 45 19.41 18.41 10.01
C MET A 45 20.41 18.94 11.05
N ASP A 46 21.29 18.07 11.55
CA ASP A 46 22.32 18.43 12.54
C ASP A 46 23.29 19.52 12.02
N ASN A 47 23.54 19.55 10.70
CA ASN A 47 24.34 20.57 10.04
C ASN A 47 23.57 21.91 9.84
N GLY A 48 22.30 21.98 10.25
CA GLY A 48 21.45 23.17 10.15
C GLY A 48 20.66 23.29 8.85
N GLU A 49 20.89 22.45 7.85
CA GLU A 49 20.15 22.45 6.58
C GLU A 49 18.72 21.94 6.74
N PHE A 50 17.79 22.44 5.93
CA PHE A 50 16.44 21.90 5.83
C PHE A 50 16.37 20.83 4.73
N LYS A 51 15.79 19.67 5.07
CA LYS A 51 15.52 18.60 4.12
C LYS A 51 14.06 18.18 4.17
N ILE A 52 13.48 17.95 3.01
CA ILE A 52 12.08 17.56 2.86
C ILE A 52 12.03 16.07 2.52
N PHE A 53 11.21 15.32 3.25
CA PHE A 53 10.97 13.90 3.03
C PHE A 53 9.50 13.64 2.71
N ASN A 54 9.24 12.62 1.90
CA ASN A 54 7.89 12.14 1.64
C ASN A 54 7.69 10.80 2.36
N ALA A 55 6.51 10.61 2.95
CA ALA A 55 6.12 9.38 3.65
C ALA A 55 4.68 9.00 3.32
#